data_AF-A0A6I5ZUY6-F1
#
_entry.id   AF-A0A6I5ZUY6-F1
#
_cell.length_a   1.000
_cell.length_b   1.000
_cell.length_c   1.000
_cell.angle_alpha   90.00
_cell.angle_beta   90.00
_cell.angle_gamma   90.00
#
_symmetry.space_group_name_H-M   'P 1'
#
loop_
_entity.id
_entity.type
_entity.pdbx_description
1 polymer ?
#
loop_
_entity_poly.entity_id
_entity_poly.type
_entity_poly.pdbx_seq_one_letter_code
_entity_poly.pdbx_strand_id
1 'polypeptide(L)'
;MKEATPEERYQIRQVHSRPVLDAFLAWLKNQKARVLPKSSFGQAIYYCLGQWDKLVAFLQDGRLELDNNRSERSIKPFVIGRKNWLFANTPRGAKASAITYSIIETAKENGLNPFHYLIHLFEKLPNLDLQDKDALDQLLPWSETLPPVCLANN
;
A
#
# COMPACT_ATOMS: atom_id res chain seq x y z
N MET A 1 -4.85 -0.91 19.73
CA MET A 1 -4.86 -1.78 18.53
C MET A 1 -3.49 -1.98 17.88
N LYS A 2 -2.45 -1.16 18.17
CA LYS A 2 -1.14 -1.31 17.51
C LYS A 2 -0.42 -2.63 17.82
N GLU A 3 -0.72 -3.25 18.95
CA GLU A 3 -0.14 -4.53 19.40
C GLU A 3 -1.10 -5.72 19.18
N ALA A 4 -2.27 -5.49 18.60
CA ALA A 4 -3.25 -6.55 18.35
C ALA A 4 -2.95 -7.26 17.02
N THR A 5 -3.18 -8.56 16.99
CA THR A 5 -3.11 -9.38 15.76
C THR A 5 -4.07 -8.87 14.69
N PRO A 6 -3.86 -9.15 13.40
CA PRO A 6 -4.82 -8.81 12.36
C PRO A 6 -6.25 -9.30 12.67
N GLU A 7 -6.39 -10.50 13.19
CA GLU A 7 -7.67 -11.12 13.52
C GLU A 7 -8.36 -10.36 14.66
N GLU A 8 -7.65 -10.02 15.73
CA GLU A 8 -8.17 -9.21 16.83
C GLU A 8 -8.56 -7.81 16.36
N ARG A 9 -7.72 -7.17 15.54
CA ARG A 9 -8.03 -5.85 14.96
C ARG A 9 -9.31 -5.88 14.14
N TYR A 10 -9.50 -6.92 13.33
CA TYR A 10 -10.74 -7.13 12.58
C TYR A 10 -11.94 -7.22 13.54
N GLN A 11 -11.91 -8.09 14.55
CA GLN A 11 -13.03 -8.26 15.48
C GLN A 11 -13.36 -6.95 16.23
N ILE A 12 -12.34 -6.25 16.73
CA ILE A 12 -12.52 -4.97 17.42
C ILE A 12 -13.17 -3.94 16.49
N ARG A 13 -12.76 -3.86 15.22
CA ARG A 13 -13.35 -2.95 14.23
C ARG A 13 -14.81 -3.30 13.94
N GLN A 14 -15.16 -4.58 13.89
CA GLN A 14 -16.55 -5.02 13.69
C GLN A 14 -17.45 -4.66 14.89
N VAL A 15 -16.94 -4.72 16.12
CA VAL A 15 -17.72 -4.37 17.31
C VAL A 15 -17.82 -2.86 17.51
N HIS A 16 -16.73 -2.13 17.31
CA HIS A 16 -16.65 -0.72 17.70
C HIS A 16 -16.73 0.27 16.53
N SER A 17 -16.06 -0.01 15.41
CA SER A 17 -15.98 0.93 14.28
C SER A 17 -17.19 0.80 13.33
N ARG A 18 -17.63 -0.43 13.06
CA ARG A 18 -18.77 -0.73 12.17
C ARG A 18 -20.04 0.03 12.60
N PRO A 19 -20.50 0.00 13.87
CA PRO A 19 -21.75 0.69 14.24
C PRO A 19 -21.67 2.21 14.06
N VAL A 20 -20.50 2.81 14.33
CA VAL A 20 -20.27 4.25 14.14
C VAL A 20 -20.36 4.62 12.66
N LEU A 21 -19.75 3.82 11.78
CA LEU A 21 -19.79 4.04 10.35
C LEU A 21 -21.19 3.79 9.77
N ASP A 22 -21.92 2.80 10.24
CA ASP A 22 -23.29 2.55 9.82
C ASP A 22 -24.21 3.71 10.24
N ALA A 23 -24.07 4.23 11.47
CA ALA A 23 -24.79 5.41 11.92
C ALA A 23 -24.44 6.65 11.10
N PHE A 24 -23.15 6.85 10.79
CA PHE A 24 -22.70 7.95 9.97
C PHE A 24 -23.23 7.84 8.52
N LEU A 25 -23.26 6.65 7.94
CA LEU A 25 -23.83 6.41 6.62
C LEU A 25 -25.32 6.73 6.57
N ALA A 26 -26.07 6.29 7.58
CA ALA A 26 -27.49 6.60 7.70
C ALA A 26 -27.72 8.11 7.78
N TRP A 27 -26.90 8.81 8.57
CA TRP A 27 -26.92 10.27 8.65
C TRP A 27 -26.59 10.93 7.31
N LEU A 28 -25.53 10.51 6.61
CA LEU A 28 -25.15 11.05 5.30
C LEU A 28 -26.26 10.87 4.27
N LYS A 29 -26.90 9.70 4.22
CA LYS A 29 -28.03 9.43 3.31
C LYS A 29 -29.24 10.32 3.62
N ASN A 30 -29.51 10.57 4.89
CA ASN A 30 -30.57 11.50 5.32
C ASN A 30 -30.25 12.94 4.89
N GLN A 31 -29.02 13.41 5.12
CA GLN A 31 -28.62 14.76 4.74
C GLN A 31 -28.59 14.95 3.23
N LYS A 32 -28.16 13.95 2.46
CA LYS A 32 -28.15 14.00 0.98
C LYS A 32 -29.49 14.45 0.40
N ALA A 33 -30.60 14.01 0.99
CA ALA A 33 -31.96 14.37 0.53
C ALA A 33 -32.37 15.81 0.89
N ARG A 34 -31.66 16.47 1.81
CA ARG A 34 -32.01 17.79 2.37
C ARG A 34 -31.08 18.92 1.92
N VAL A 35 -29.93 18.58 1.35
CA VAL A 35 -28.90 19.56 0.97
C VAL A 35 -28.96 19.91 -0.50
N LEU A 36 -28.68 21.18 -0.81
CA LEU A 36 -28.47 21.62 -2.18
C LEU A 36 -27.16 21.04 -2.71
N PRO A 37 -27.14 20.28 -3.84
CA PRO A 37 -25.94 19.59 -4.31
C PRO A 37 -24.73 20.49 -4.59
N LYS A 38 -24.98 21.74 -4.98
CA LYS A 38 -23.92 22.73 -5.28
C LYS A 38 -23.44 23.52 -4.06
N SER A 39 -24.07 23.37 -2.91
CA SER A 39 -23.55 23.96 -1.67
C SER A 39 -22.25 23.26 -1.24
N SER A 40 -21.39 23.95 -0.51
CA SER A 40 -20.15 23.36 0.04
C SER A 40 -20.44 22.10 0.87
N PHE A 41 -21.48 22.14 1.69
CA PHE A 41 -21.92 21.00 2.49
C PHE A 41 -22.47 19.85 1.62
N GLY A 42 -23.26 20.18 0.60
CA GLY A 42 -23.73 19.20 -0.39
C GLY A 42 -22.56 18.50 -1.07
N GLN A 43 -21.61 19.25 -1.62
CA GLN A 43 -20.41 18.71 -2.26
C GLN A 43 -19.64 17.75 -1.34
N ALA A 44 -19.46 18.10 -0.06
CA ALA A 44 -18.81 17.24 0.92
C ALA A 44 -19.56 15.92 1.14
N ILE A 45 -20.89 15.95 1.25
CA ILE A 45 -21.72 14.74 1.38
C ILE A 45 -21.61 13.86 0.15
N TYR A 46 -21.75 14.43 -1.05
CA TYR A 46 -21.64 13.67 -2.30
C TYR A 46 -20.26 13.06 -2.47
N TYR A 47 -19.21 13.81 -2.15
CA TYR A 47 -17.83 13.32 -2.18
C TYR A 47 -17.63 12.15 -1.22
N CYS A 48 -18.04 12.30 0.05
CA CYS A 48 -17.91 11.25 1.06
C CYS A 48 -18.65 9.98 0.66
N LEU A 49 -19.90 10.10 0.21
CA LEU A 49 -20.69 8.96 -0.27
C LEU A 49 -20.06 8.27 -1.50
N GLY A 50 -19.46 9.06 -2.41
CA GLY A 50 -18.76 8.51 -3.58
C GLY A 50 -17.46 7.78 -3.24
N GLN A 51 -16.85 8.06 -2.07
CA GLN A 51 -15.67 7.34 -1.58
C GLN A 51 -16.01 6.28 -0.53
N TRP A 52 -17.29 6.03 -0.23
CA TRP A 52 -17.71 5.24 0.92
C TRP A 52 -17.10 3.83 0.93
N ASP A 53 -17.15 3.12 -0.20
CA ASP A 53 -16.61 1.76 -0.30
C ASP A 53 -15.10 1.70 0.01
N LYS A 54 -14.36 2.75 -0.35
CA LYS A 54 -12.93 2.88 -0.03
C LYS A 54 -12.72 3.23 1.44
N LEU A 55 -13.55 4.12 2.00
CA LEU A 55 -13.48 4.54 3.39
C LEU A 55 -13.70 3.37 4.35
N VAL A 56 -14.58 2.44 4.02
CA VAL A 56 -14.90 1.28 4.89
C VAL A 56 -14.04 0.05 4.62
N ALA A 57 -13.16 0.10 3.62
CA ALA A 57 -12.33 -1.04 3.22
C ALA A 57 -11.47 -1.58 4.38
N PHE A 58 -11.00 -0.70 5.29
CA PHE A 58 -10.21 -1.12 6.46
C PHE A 58 -10.97 -2.04 7.44
N LEU A 59 -12.30 -2.14 7.34
CA LEU A 59 -13.10 -3.09 8.12
C LEU A 59 -13.00 -4.52 7.57
N GLN A 60 -12.56 -4.71 6.33
CA GLN A 60 -12.58 -6.01 5.66
C GLN A 60 -11.44 -6.93 6.10
N ASP A 61 -10.27 -6.37 6.42
CA ASP A 61 -9.10 -7.12 6.90
C ASP A 61 -8.36 -6.25 7.95
N GLY A 62 -7.99 -6.86 9.08
CA GLY A 62 -7.25 -6.18 10.13
C GLY A 62 -5.89 -5.65 9.69
N ARG A 63 -5.27 -6.23 8.65
CA ARG A 63 -4.01 -5.78 8.03
C ARG A 63 -4.12 -4.42 7.35
N LEU A 64 -5.32 -4.02 6.94
CA LEU A 64 -5.55 -2.73 6.31
C LEU A 64 -5.50 -1.63 7.37
N GLU A 65 -4.72 -0.59 7.10
CA GLU A 65 -4.66 0.59 7.94
C GLU A 65 -5.80 1.56 7.58
N LEU A 66 -6.28 2.32 8.56
CA LEU A 66 -7.33 3.33 8.35
C LEU A 66 -6.81 4.52 7.53
N ASP A 67 -5.52 4.82 7.67
CA ASP A 67 -4.85 5.91 6.99
C ASP A 67 -3.78 5.39 6.01
N ASN A 68 -3.37 6.26 5.10
CA ASN A 68 -2.35 5.98 4.09
C ASN A 68 -0.96 6.45 4.52
N ASN A 69 -0.73 6.79 5.80
CA ASN A 69 0.51 7.41 6.25
C ASN A 69 1.75 6.56 5.95
N ARG A 70 1.64 5.23 6.04
CA ARG A 70 2.72 4.32 5.67
C ARG A 70 3.09 4.48 4.20
N SER A 71 2.11 4.40 3.31
CA SER A 71 2.31 4.59 1.86
C SER A 71 2.87 5.97 1.52
N GLU A 72 2.39 7.03 2.18
CA GLU A 72 2.91 8.39 2.00
C GLU A 72 4.37 8.52 2.46
N ARG A 73 4.74 7.88 3.57
CA ARG A 73 6.12 7.83 4.04
C ARG A 73 7.02 7.08 3.06
N SER A 74 6.59 5.95 2.52
CA SER A 74 7.38 5.15 1.58
C SER A 74 7.59 5.85 0.22
N ILE A 75 6.61 6.63 -0.26
CA ILE A 75 6.76 7.38 -1.53
C ILE A 75 7.53 8.70 -1.37
N LYS A 76 7.62 9.26 -0.15
CA LYS A 76 8.25 10.56 0.11
C LYS A 76 9.70 10.66 -0.39
N PRO A 77 10.61 9.68 -0.17
CA PRO A 77 11.97 9.73 -0.72
C PRO A 77 12.00 9.85 -2.24
N PHE A 78 11.11 9.14 -2.95
CA PHE A 78 10.99 9.23 -4.40
C PHE A 78 10.56 10.64 -4.84
N VAL A 79 9.55 11.22 -4.16
CA VAL A 79 9.07 12.58 -4.47
C VAL A 79 10.18 13.62 -4.29
N ILE A 80 10.96 13.51 -3.21
CA ILE A 80 12.10 14.38 -2.95
C ILE A 80 13.20 14.18 -4.01
N GLY A 81 13.55 12.92 -4.32
CA GLY A 81 14.55 12.59 -5.33
C GLY A 81 14.19 13.13 -6.71
N ARG A 82 12.93 12.94 -7.15
CA ARG A 82 12.43 13.45 -8.44
C ARG A 82 12.61 14.96 -8.60
N LYS A 83 12.47 15.74 -7.52
CA LYS A 83 12.71 17.19 -7.56
C LYS A 83 14.18 17.53 -7.88
N ASN A 84 15.11 16.64 -7.52
CA ASN A 84 16.56 16.82 -7.69
C ASN A 84 17.12 16.13 -8.95
N TRP A 85 16.35 15.29 -9.63
CA TRP A 85 16.79 14.60 -10.85
C TRP A 85 16.52 15.45 -12.09
N LEU A 86 17.51 16.27 -12.48
CA LEU A 86 17.44 17.25 -13.57
C LEU A 86 17.00 16.68 -14.94
N PHE A 87 17.14 15.36 -15.16
CA PHE A 87 16.85 14.72 -16.45
C PHE A 87 15.78 13.61 -16.39
N ALA A 88 15.04 13.51 -15.27
CA ALA A 88 13.94 12.54 -15.11
C ALA A 88 12.61 13.09 -15.65
N ASN A 89 12.55 13.43 -16.94
CA ASN A 89 11.42 14.15 -17.55
C ASN A 89 10.61 13.35 -18.59
N THR A 90 10.93 12.07 -18.82
CA THR A 90 10.21 11.23 -19.80
C THR A 90 9.23 10.27 -19.13
N PRO A 91 8.06 9.99 -19.74
CA PRO A 91 7.14 8.96 -19.25
C PRO A 91 7.78 7.57 -19.12
N ARG A 92 8.71 7.23 -20.02
CA ARG A 92 9.49 5.99 -19.96
C ARG A 92 10.38 5.93 -18.73
N GLY A 93 11.10 7.01 -18.42
CA GLY A 93 11.90 7.12 -17.20
C GLY A 93 11.05 7.05 -15.94
N ALA A 94 9.90 7.72 -15.92
CA ALA A 94 8.96 7.63 -14.79
C ALA A 94 8.47 6.20 -14.55
N LYS A 95 8.12 5.46 -15.63
CA LYS A 95 7.72 4.05 -15.53
C LYS A 95 8.85 3.15 -15.03
N ALA A 96 10.06 3.31 -15.57
CA ALA A 96 11.22 2.54 -15.13
C ALA A 96 11.52 2.76 -13.65
N SER A 97 11.54 4.03 -13.21
CA SER A 97 11.73 4.35 -11.80
C SER A 97 10.62 3.77 -10.92
N ALA A 98 9.35 3.87 -11.33
CA ALA A 98 8.24 3.31 -10.55
C ALA A 98 8.40 1.79 -10.34
N ILE A 99 8.87 1.05 -11.36
CA ILE A 99 9.15 -0.40 -11.25
C ILE A 99 10.29 -0.63 -10.25
N THR A 100 11.42 0.04 -10.42
CA THR A 100 12.60 -0.13 -9.55
C THR A 100 12.28 0.19 -8.08
N TYR A 101 11.61 1.32 -7.81
CA TYR A 101 11.22 1.69 -6.46
C TYR A 101 10.18 0.72 -5.88
N SER A 102 9.26 0.20 -6.69
CA SER A 102 8.32 -0.84 -6.23
C SER A 102 9.06 -2.09 -5.75
N ILE A 103 10.07 -2.56 -6.49
CA ILE A 103 10.89 -3.72 -6.09
C ILE A 103 11.63 -3.43 -4.79
N ILE A 104 12.27 -2.25 -4.68
CA ILE A 104 13.05 -1.85 -3.51
C ILE A 104 12.16 -1.72 -2.26
N GLU A 105 11.02 -1.03 -2.36
CA GLU A 105 10.12 -0.86 -1.22
C GLU A 105 9.48 -2.19 -0.83
N THR A 106 9.14 -3.05 -1.79
CA THR A 106 8.65 -4.40 -1.47
C THR A 106 9.72 -5.23 -0.73
N ALA A 107 10.99 -5.15 -1.14
CA ALA A 107 12.08 -5.83 -0.44
C ALA A 107 12.23 -5.34 1.01
N LYS A 108 12.20 -4.02 1.23
CA LYS A 108 12.25 -3.45 2.60
C LYS A 108 11.08 -3.92 3.46
N GLU A 109 9.87 -3.93 2.89
CA GLU A 109 8.66 -4.33 3.61
C GLU A 109 8.64 -5.83 3.96
N ASN A 110 9.48 -6.65 3.31
CA ASN A 110 9.74 -8.04 3.67
C ASN A 110 11.01 -8.23 4.52
N GLY A 111 11.59 -7.15 5.06
CA GLY A 111 12.74 -7.23 5.96
C GLY A 111 14.06 -7.57 5.24
N LEU A 112 14.16 -7.27 3.94
CA LEU A 112 15.39 -7.51 3.17
C LEU A 112 16.26 -6.25 3.09
N ASN A 113 17.57 -6.47 2.96
CA ASN A 113 18.52 -5.45 2.51
C ASN A 113 18.38 -5.29 0.98
N PRO A 114 17.87 -4.15 0.47
CA PRO A 114 17.57 -4.00 -0.95
C PRO A 114 18.80 -4.10 -1.85
N PHE A 115 19.97 -3.70 -1.37
CA PHE A 115 21.19 -3.77 -2.16
C PHE A 115 21.61 -5.22 -2.43
N HIS A 116 21.70 -6.03 -1.37
CA HIS A 116 22.06 -7.45 -1.52
C HIS A 116 20.97 -8.24 -2.23
N TYR A 117 19.70 -7.92 -2.01
CA TYR A 117 18.60 -8.54 -2.74
C TYR A 117 18.66 -8.26 -4.25
N LEU A 118 18.91 -7.00 -4.66
CA LEU A 118 19.05 -6.69 -6.09
C LEU A 118 20.26 -7.37 -6.73
N ILE A 119 21.40 -7.47 -6.02
CA ILE A 119 22.56 -8.24 -6.51
C ILE A 119 22.15 -9.69 -6.75
N HIS A 120 21.49 -10.32 -5.77
CA HIS A 120 21.04 -11.70 -5.90
C HIS A 120 20.10 -11.89 -7.10
N LEU A 121 19.14 -11.00 -7.29
CA LEU A 121 18.25 -11.02 -8.45
C LEU A 121 19.03 -10.90 -9.76
N PHE A 122 19.99 -9.98 -9.86
CA PHE A 122 20.78 -9.80 -11.08
C PHE A 122 21.72 -10.96 -11.39
N GLU A 123 22.17 -11.71 -10.38
CA GLU A 123 22.97 -12.93 -10.57
C GLU A 123 22.12 -14.13 -10.99
N LYS A 124 20.91 -14.27 -10.43
CA LYS A 124 20.06 -15.45 -10.62
C LYS A 124 19.12 -15.35 -11.81
N LEU A 125 18.44 -14.21 -12.00
CA LEU A 125 17.41 -14.04 -13.04
C LEU A 125 17.91 -14.34 -14.47
N PRO A 126 19.12 -13.92 -14.90
CA PRO A 126 19.58 -14.20 -16.26
C PRO A 126 19.76 -15.70 -16.57
N ASN A 127 19.90 -16.53 -15.52
CA ASN A 127 20.12 -17.97 -15.63
C ASN A 127 18.86 -18.79 -15.34
N LEU A 128 17.73 -18.12 -15.08
CA LEU A 128 16.47 -18.75 -14.72
C LEU A 128 15.54 -18.87 -15.93
N ASP A 129 14.81 -19.98 -16.05
CA ASP A 129 13.65 -20.02 -16.93
C ASP A 129 12.50 -19.24 -16.32
N LEU A 130 12.14 -18.11 -16.94
CA LEU A 130 11.05 -17.24 -16.46
C LEU A 130 9.66 -17.87 -16.62
N GLN A 131 9.53 -18.99 -17.35
CA GLN A 131 8.27 -19.75 -17.42
C GLN A 131 8.12 -20.72 -16.26
N ASP A 132 9.21 -21.04 -15.56
CA ASP A 132 9.19 -21.83 -14.34
C ASP A 132 8.79 -20.94 -13.15
N LYS A 133 7.52 -21.04 -12.76
CA LYS A 133 6.95 -20.26 -11.66
C LYS A 133 7.55 -20.64 -10.32
N ASP A 134 7.86 -21.91 -10.10
CA ASP A 134 8.38 -22.38 -8.82
C ASP A 134 9.81 -21.85 -8.62
N ALA A 135 10.59 -21.80 -9.70
CA ALA A 135 11.92 -21.22 -9.68
C ALA A 135 11.89 -19.69 -9.52
N LEU A 136 10.89 -19.01 -10.08
CA LEU A 136 10.68 -17.57 -9.89
C LEU A 136 10.23 -17.23 -8.47
N ASP A 137 9.33 -18.04 -7.89
CA ASP A 137 8.81 -17.86 -6.54
C ASP A 137 9.92 -17.89 -5.49
N GLN A 138 10.98 -18.68 -5.72
CA GLN A 138 12.17 -18.73 -4.87
C GLN A 138 12.95 -17.41 -4.81
N LEU A 139 12.80 -16.54 -5.80
CA LEU A 139 13.44 -15.22 -5.87
C LEU A 139 12.56 -14.09 -5.33
N LEU A 140 11.29 -14.36 -5.00
CA LEU A 140 10.38 -13.34 -4.49
C LEU A 140 10.79 -12.86 -3.10
N PRO A 141 10.45 -11.62 -2.72
CA PRO A 141 10.99 -11.01 -1.50
C PRO A 141 10.49 -11.65 -0.21
N TRP A 142 9.44 -12.48 -0.26
CA TRP A 142 8.93 -13.28 0.86
C TRP A 142 9.40 -14.74 0.83
N SER A 143 10.31 -15.09 -0.07
CA SER A 143 10.83 -16.46 -0.18
C SER A 143 11.75 -16.79 0.99
N GLU A 144 11.52 -17.96 1.59
CA GLU A 144 12.37 -18.51 2.67
C GLU A 144 13.72 -19.01 2.15
N THR A 145 13.88 -19.20 0.83
CA THR A 145 15.11 -19.70 0.21
C THR A 145 16.12 -18.60 -0.09
N LEU A 146 15.80 -17.34 0.22
CA LEU A 146 16.70 -16.22 -0.02
C LEU A 146 17.98 -16.36 0.82
N PRO A 147 19.15 -16.02 0.25
CA PRO A 147 20.40 -16.07 1.00
C PRO A 147 20.38 -15.20 2.26
N PRO A 148 21.02 -15.61 3.36
CA PRO A 148 21.07 -14.81 4.60
C PRO A 148 21.62 -13.39 4.40
N VAL A 149 22.52 -13.18 3.42
CA VAL A 149 23.06 -11.85 3.09
C VAL A 149 21.99 -10.87 2.57
N CYS A 150 20.88 -11.38 2.04
CA CYS A 150 19.76 -10.57 1.59
C CYS A 150 18.87 -10.11 2.74
N LEU A 151 18.93 -10.74 3.91
CA LEU A 151 18.14 -10.35 5.07
C LEU A 151 18.71 -9.04 5.65
N ALA A 152 17.83 -8.13 6.07
CA ALA A 152 18.27 -6.98 6.84
C ALA A 152 18.71 -7.49 8.22
N ASN A 153 19.99 -7.33 8.56
CA ASN A 153 20.50 -7.61 9.90
C ASN A 153 19.70 -6.77 10.90
N ASN A 154 18.91 -7.42 11.75
CA ASN A 154 18.33 -6.81 12.95
C ASN A 154 19.32 -6.90 14.10
#